data_AF-A0A6N7AN11-F1
#
_entry.id   AF-A0A6N7AN11-F1
#
_cell.length_a   1.000
_cell.length_b   1.000
_cell.length_c   1.000
_cell.angle_alpha   90.00
_cell.angle_beta   90.00
_cell.angle_gamma   90.00
#
_symmetry.space_group_name_H-M   'P 1'
#
loop_
_entity.id
_entity.type
_entity.pdbx_description
1 polymer ?
#
loop_
_entity_poly.entity_id
_entity_poly.type
_entity_poly.pdbx_seq_one_letter_code
_entity_poly.pdbx_strand_id
1 'polypeptide(L)'
;MPIAVAFDTLKFARHLRNAGIQENHADAITEAVKEAALDSDLATRADIARLEAATKADMHELAQALRTEMHETAQSLQTEMHETAQSLRTEMHETAQRLTADIAAVRAESKAESLRLEAKIDAALHALESRLDAKLSDQKTDILKWVIGLLLAQTAVIAALVKLL
;
A
#
# COMPACT_ATOMS: atom_id res chain seq x y z
N MET A 1 43.56 47.43 -20.70
CA MET A 1 43.72 48.58 -21.61
C MET A 1 42.37 49.26 -21.68
N PRO A 2 42.25 50.55 -21.34
CA PRO A 2 40.97 51.24 -21.40
C PRO A 2 40.51 51.22 -22.86
N ILE A 3 39.30 50.73 -23.09
CA ILE A 3 38.73 50.71 -24.43
C ILE A 3 38.30 52.13 -24.73
N ALA A 4 39.06 52.81 -25.59
CA ALA A 4 38.51 53.93 -26.30
C ALA A 4 37.29 53.42 -27.07
N VAL A 5 36.08 53.72 -26.58
CA VAL A 5 34.95 53.95 -27.48
C VAL A 5 35.55 54.73 -28.64
N ALA A 6 35.36 54.28 -29.88
CA ALA A 6 35.90 54.97 -31.06
C ALA A 6 35.19 56.33 -31.20
N PHE A 7 35.52 57.24 -30.29
CA PHE A 7 35.04 58.58 -30.18
C PHE A 7 35.91 59.37 -31.15
N ASP A 8 35.36 59.58 -32.34
CA ASP A 8 35.99 60.34 -33.39
C ASP A 8 36.04 61.82 -32.97
N THR A 9 37.08 62.16 -32.21
CA THR A 9 37.33 63.50 -31.66
C THR A 9 37.36 64.55 -32.76
N LEU A 10 37.92 64.20 -33.93
CA LEU A 10 38.06 65.11 -35.05
C LEU A 10 36.70 65.43 -35.69
N LYS A 11 35.84 64.42 -35.87
CA LYS A 11 34.48 64.59 -36.36
C LYS A 11 33.61 65.35 -35.35
N PHE A 12 33.76 65.07 -34.06
CA PHE A 12 33.05 65.78 -32.99
C PHE A 12 33.45 67.26 -32.91
N ALA A 13 34.75 67.58 -32.89
CA ALA A 13 35.25 68.95 -32.87
C ALA A 13 34.84 69.74 -34.13
N ARG A 14 34.87 69.13 -35.33
CA ARG A 14 34.33 69.75 -36.55
C ARG A 14 32.84 70.04 -36.42
N HIS A 15 32.08 69.16 -35.80
CA HIS A 15 30.65 69.35 -35.63
C HIS A 15 30.34 70.54 -34.70
N LEU A 16 31.12 70.71 -33.64
CA LEU A 16 31.03 71.86 -32.73
C LEU A 16 31.40 73.17 -33.43
N ARG A 17 32.48 73.18 -34.23
CA ARG A 17 32.87 74.35 -35.03
C ARG A 17 31.83 74.74 -36.08
N ASN A 18 31.26 73.76 -36.79
CA ASN A 18 30.19 74.00 -37.75
C ASN A 18 28.89 74.51 -37.09
N ALA A 19 28.70 74.22 -35.80
CA ALA A 19 27.62 74.76 -34.98
C ALA A 19 27.93 76.17 -34.39
N GLY A 20 29.08 76.76 -34.75
CA GLY A 20 29.48 78.12 -34.36
C GLY A 20 30.31 78.21 -33.08
N ILE A 21 30.74 77.08 -32.49
CA ILE A 21 31.66 77.09 -31.35
C ILE A 21 33.08 77.44 -31.83
N GLN A 22 33.71 78.39 -31.14
CA GLN A 22 35.10 78.79 -31.40
C GLN A 22 36.06 77.61 -31.25
N GLU A 23 37.10 77.58 -32.09
CA GLU A 23 38.00 76.43 -32.25
C GLU A 23 38.62 75.95 -30.92
N ASN A 24 39.11 76.89 -30.10
CA ASN A 24 39.67 76.60 -28.79
C ASN A 24 38.67 75.93 -27.81
N HIS A 25 37.40 76.33 -27.84
CA HIS A 25 36.36 75.75 -26.99
C HIS A 25 35.85 74.41 -27.54
N ALA A 26 35.77 74.27 -28.87
CA ALA A 26 35.40 73.02 -29.51
C ALA A 26 36.41 71.91 -29.19
N ASP A 27 37.71 72.23 -29.22
CA ASP A 27 38.77 71.29 -28.86
C ASP A 27 38.74 70.96 -27.36
N ALA A 28 38.53 71.95 -26.48
CA ALA A 28 38.43 71.73 -25.04
C ALA A 28 37.23 70.85 -24.63
N ILE A 29 36.06 71.07 -25.23
CA ILE A 29 34.86 70.25 -24.98
C ILE A 29 35.06 68.82 -25.49
N THR A 30 35.68 68.68 -26.67
CA THR A 30 36.01 67.37 -27.24
C THR A 30 36.94 66.57 -26.34
N GLU A 31 37.97 67.21 -25.77
CA GLU A 31 38.90 66.53 -24.88
C GLU A 31 38.25 66.16 -23.53
N ALA A 32 37.46 67.05 -22.93
CA ALA A 32 36.73 66.77 -21.69
C ALA A 32 35.75 65.59 -21.84
N VAL A 33 35.04 65.49 -22.96
CA VAL A 33 34.11 64.37 -23.24
C VAL A 33 34.86 63.07 -23.48
N LYS A 34 36.02 63.13 -24.16
CA LYS A 34 36.88 61.96 -24.37
C LYS A 34 37.47 61.45 -23.05
N GLU A 35 37.93 62.33 -22.17
CA GLU A 35 38.39 61.96 -20.83
C GLU A 35 37.28 61.31 -20.00
N ALA A 36 36.09 61.93 -19.95
CA ALA A 36 34.94 61.37 -19.24
C ALA A 36 34.49 60.00 -19.80
N ALA A 37 34.62 59.78 -21.11
CA ALA A 37 34.31 58.50 -21.75
C ALA A 37 35.36 57.42 -21.42
N LEU A 38 36.63 57.79 -21.25
CA LEU A 38 37.71 56.89 -20.83
C LEU A 38 37.60 56.50 -19.35
N ASP A 39 37.02 57.37 -18.52
CA ASP A 39 36.76 57.12 -17.10
C ASP A 39 35.49 56.28 -16.85
N SER A 40 34.68 56.02 -17.87
CA SER A 40 33.48 55.18 -17.72
C SER A 40 33.84 53.68 -17.76
N ASP A 41 33.51 52.95 -16.69
CA ASP A 41 33.74 51.51 -16.58
C ASP A 41 32.68 50.73 -17.38
N LEU A 42 32.79 50.77 -18.70
CA LEU A 42 31.86 50.12 -19.62
C LEU A 42 32.25 48.66 -19.85
N ALA A 43 31.27 47.77 -19.72
CA ALA A 43 31.43 46.37 -20.12
C ALA A 43 31.84 46.28 -21.59
N THR A 44 32.94 45.57 -21.84
CA THR A 44 33.52 45.43 -23.17
C THR A 44 32.85 44.30 -23.95
N ARG A 45 33.04 44.25 -25.27
CA ARG A 45 32.61 43.09 -26.08
C ARG A 45 33.24 41.78 -25.60
N ALA A 46 34.46 41.85 -25.06
CA ALA A 46 35.13 40.69 -24.50
C ALA A 46 34.45 40.24 -23.19
N ASP A 47 33.94 41.16 -22.37
CA ASP A 47 33.18 40.83 -21.16
C ASP A 47 31.85 40.16 -21.51
N ILE A 48 31.13 40.71 -22.49
CA ILE A 48 29.89 40.11 -22.98
C ILE A 48 30.15 38.71 -23.54
N ALA A 49 31.18 38.53 -24.38
CA ALA A 49 31.53 37.22 -24.93
C ALA A 49 31.93 36.21 -23.85
N ARG A 50 32.62 36.65 -22.79
CA ARG A 50 32.93 35.80 -21.63
C ARG A 50 31.67 35.39 -20.87
N LEU A 51 30.75 36.31 -20.63
CA LEU A 51 29.47 36.03 -19.99
C LEU A 51 28.62 35.07 -20.82
N GLU A 52 28.49 35.29 -22.14
CA GLU A 52 27.77 34.38 -23.04
C GLU A 52 28.36 32.97 -23.02
N ALA A 53 29.70 32.86 -23.04
CA ALA A 53 30.38 31.58 -22.96
C ALA A 53 30.13 30.88 -21.61
N ALA A 54 30.20 31.61 -20.50
CA ALA A 54 29.93 31.10 -19.16
C ALA A 54 28.47 30.62 -19.05
N THR A 55 27.49 31.44 -19.41
CA THR A 55 26.07 31.06 -19.36
C THR A 55 25.75 29.86 -20.25
N LYS A 56 26.41 29.74 -21.42
CA LYS A 56 26.24 28.57 -22.28
C LYS A 56 26.83 27.31 -21.66
N ALA A 57 27.97 27.43 -20.96
CA ALA A 57 28.56 26.32 -20.23
C ALA A 57 27.64 25.89 -19.06
N ASP A 58 27.17 26.84 -18.25
CA ASP A 58 26.26 26.58 -17.13
C ASP A 58 24.96 25.90 -17.61
N MET A 59 24.39 26.37 -18.72
CA MET A 59 23.20 25.78 -19.31
C MET A 59 23.46 24.34 -19.79
N HIS A 60 24.65 24.07 -20.32
CA HIS A 60 25.02 22.71 -20.73
C HIS A 60 25.19 21.80 -19.50
N GLU A 61 25.86 22.28 -18.46
CA GLU A 61 26.05 21.54 -17.21
C GLU A 61 24.70 21.21 -16.56
N LEU A 62 23.81 22.19 -16.43
CA LEU A 62 22.46 21.98 -15.89
C LEU A 62 21.66 20.97 -16.73
N ALA A 63 21.76 21.04 -18.06
CA ALA A 63 21.09 20.08 -18.95
C ALA A 63 21.64 18.66 -18.82
N GLN A 64 22.93 18.48 -18.50
CA GLN A 64 23.50 17.17 -18.23
C GLN A 64 23.08 16.66 -16.85
N ALA A 65 23.14 17.50 -15.82
CA ALA A 65 22.70 17.17 -14.47
C ALA A 65 21.24 16.70 -14.46
N LEU A 66 20.34 17.46 -15.12
CA LEU A 66 18.93 17.10 -15.23
C LEU A 66 18.73 15.76 -15.97
N ARG A 67 19.50 15.49 -17.03
CA ARG A 67 19.41 14.19 -17.72
C ARG A 67 19.83 13.03 -16.81
N THR A 68 20.89 13.23 -16.03
CA THR A 68 21.36 12.22 -15.07
C THR A 68 20.32 11.98 -13.99
N GLU A 69 19.79 13.03 -13.36
CA GLU A 69 18.74 12.91 -12.33
C GLU A 69 17.48 12.23 -12.89
N MET A 70 17.06 12.59 -14.10
CA MET A 70 15.93 11.91 -14.76
C MET A 70 16.20 10.42 -15.01
N HIS A 71 17.44 10.06 -15.34
CA HIS A 71 17.81 8.66 -15.52
C HIS A 71 17.81 7.89 -14.20
N GLU A 72 18.40 8.47 -13.15
CA GLU A 72 18.46 7.89 -11.81
C GLU A 72 17.06 7.72 -11.21
N THR A 73 16.21 8.74 -11.30
CA THR A 73 14.82 8.67 -10.83
C THR A 73 14.01 7.62 -11.59
N ALA A 74 14.19 7.51 -12.91
CA ALA A 74 13.53 6.47 -13.69
C ALA A 74 13.99 5.05 -13.29
N GLN A 75 15.29 4.87 -13.02
CA GLN A 75 15.84 3.60 -12.54
C GLN A 75 15.36 3.24 -11.13
N SER A 76 15.33 4.21 -10.21
CA SER A 76 14.79 4.01 -8.85
C SER A 76 13.33 3.58 -8.92
N LEU A 77 12.52 4.30 -9.70
CA LEU A 77 11.10 3.97 -9.87
C LEU A 77 10.90 2.58 -10.47
N GLN A 78 11.70 2.20 -11.48
CA GLN A 78 11.64 0.86 -12.06
C GLN A 78 11.97 -0.23 -11.03
N THR A 79 12.95 0.03 -10.16
CA THR A 79 13.37 -0.90 -9.10
C THR A 79 12.27 -1.04 -8.05
N GLU A 80 11.74 0.07 -7.53
CA GLU A 80 10.65 0.09 -6.55
C GLU A 80 9.39 -0.60 -7.09
N MET A 81 9.05 -0.38 -8.36
CA MET A 81 7.94 -1.07 -9.01
C MET A 81 8.18 -2.58 -9.10
N HIS A 82 9.40 -3.01 -9.39
CA HIS A 82 9.74 -4.43 -9.44
C HIS A 82 9.64 -5.09 -8.06
N GLU A 83 10.20 -4.44 -7.04
CA GLU A 83 10.14 -4.90 -5.65
C GLU A 83 8.69 -4.99 -5.16
N THR A 84 7.88 -3.95 -5.40
CA THR A 84 6.47 -3.93 -5.04
C THR A 84 5.70 -5.06 -5.72
N ALA A 85 5.95 -5.30 -7.01
CA ALA A 85 5.31 -6.38 -7.77
C ALA A 85 5.73 -7.77 -7.28
N GLN A 86 6.98 -7.94 -6.83
CA GLN A 86 7.45 -9.18 -6.20
C GLN A 86 6.81 -9.39 -4.83
N SER A 87 6.79 -8.38 -3.96
CA SER A 87 6.15 -8.46 -2.63
C SER A 87 4.69 -8.84 -2.76
N LEU A 88 3.93 -8.16 -3.63
CA LEU A 88 2.52 -8.45 -3.86
C LEU A 88 2.31 -9.89 -4.35
N ARG A 89 3.16 -10.40 -5.25
CA ARG A 89 3.08 -11.78 -5.73
C ARG A 89 3.31 -12.77 -4.58
N THR A 90 4.26 -12.52 -3.70
CA THR A 90 4.54 -13.36 -2.52
C THR A 90 3.35 -13.35 -1.55
N GLU A 91 2.85 -12.17 -1.19
CA GLU A 91 1.70 -12.02 -0.29
C GLU A 91 0.43 -12.72 -0.84
N MET A 92 0.19 -12.62 -2.15
CA MET A 92 -0.89 -13.35 -2.81
C MET A 92 -0.71 -14.86 -2.70
N HIS A 93 0.52 -15.37 -2.89
CA HIS A 93 0.80 -16.80 -2.77
C HIS A 93 0.60 -17.29 -1.34
N GLU A 94 1.11 -16.56 -0.35
CA GLU A 94 0.93 -16.87 1.07
C GLU A 94 -0.56 -16.86 1.46
N THR A 95 -1.30 -15.85 1.00
CA THR A 95 -2.74 -15.75 1.27
C THR A 95 -3.51 -16.92 0.64
N ALA A 96 -3.14 -17.33 -0.58
CA ALA A 96 -3.76 -18.49 -1.25
C ALA A 96 -3.45 -19.81 -0.52
N GLN A 97 -2.21 -19.98 -0.05
CA GLN A 97 -1.80 -21.14 0.76
C GLN A 97 -2.56 -21.18 2.09
N ARG A 98 -2.64 -20.05 2.80
CA ARG A 98 -3.40 -19.93 4.04
C ARG A 98 -4.87 -20.27 3.83
N LEU A 99 -5.50 -19.73 2.80
CA LEU A 99 -6.90 -20.02 2.49
C LEU A 99 -7.12 -21.52 2.20
N THR A 100 -6.19 -22.15 1.49
CA THR A 100 -6.24 -23.59 1.22
C THR A 100 -6.14 -24.41 2.51
N ALA A 101 -5.24 -24.00 3.42
CA ALA A 101 -5.08 -24.63 4.73
C ALA A 101 -6.34 -24.46 5.60
N ASP A 102 -6.90 -23.25 5.66
CA ASP A 102 -8.12 -22.94 6.41
C ASP A 102 -9.32 -23.76 5.91
N ILE A 103 -9.49 -23.87 4.57
CA ILE A 103 -10.53 -24.71 3.98
C ILE A 103 -10.35 -26.18 4.36
N ALA A 104 -9.10 -26.69 4.35
CA ALA A 104 -8.82 -28.06 4.75
C ALA A 104 -9.12 -28.29 6.25
N ALA A 105 -8.76 -27.33 7.11
CA ALA A 105 -9.05 -27.37 8.54
C ALA A 105 -10.56 -27.40 8.81
N VAL A 106 -11.33 -26.49 8.22
CA VAL A 106 -12.80 -26.45 8.38
C VAL A 106 -13.45 -27.75 7.89
N ARG A 107 -12.98 -28.33 6.78
CA ARG A 107 -13.48 -29.63 6.30
C ARG A 107 -13.17 -30.77 7.28
N ALA A 108 -11.98 -30.77 7.89
CA ALA A 108 -11.60 -31.77 8.88
C ALA A 108 -12.44 -31.64 10.15
N GLU A 109 -12.64 -30.41 10.64
CA GLU A 109 -13.48 -30.10 11.80
C GLU A 109 -14.94 -30.53 11.56
N SER A 110 -15.53 -30.16 10.43
CA SER A 110 -16.90 -30.56 10.09
C SER A 110 -17.07 -32.08 10.02
N LYS A 111 -16.09 -32.80 9.46
CA LYS A 111 -16.11 -34.27 9.43
C LYS A 111 -16.01 -34.86 10.84
N ALA A 112 -15.16 -34.30 11.69
CA ALA A 112 -15.03 -34.73 13.08
C ALA A 112 -16.32 -34.49 13.88
N GLU A 113 -17.00 -33.36 13.66
CA GLU A 113 -18.29 -33.07 14.27
C GLU A 113 -19.39 -34.03 13.82
N SER A 114 -19.44 -34.37 12.53
CA SER A 114 -20.40 -35.37 12.01
C SER A 114 -20.24 -36.72 12.71
N LEU A 115 -19.01 -37.23 12.78
CA LEU A 115 -18.71 -38.50 13.46
C LEU A 115 -19.04 -38.43 14.96
N ARG A 116 -18.77 -37.28 15.59
CA ARG A 116 -19.11 -37.06 17.00
C ARG A 116 -20.63 -37.03 17.22
N LEU A 117 -21.40 -36.48 16.29
CA LEU A 117 -22.86 -36.47 16.35
C LEU A 117 -23.43 -37.87 16.14
N GLU A 118 -22.93 -38.63 15.16
CA GLU A 118 -23.30 -40.04 14.94
C GLU A 118 -23.07 -40.87 16.20
N ALA A 119 -21.86 -40.80 16.78
CA ALA A 119 -21.55 -41.52 18.02
C ALA A 119 -22.43 -41.12 19.21
N LYS A 120 -22.83 -39.83 19.30
CA LYS A 120 -23.76 -39.37 20.33
C LYS A 120 -25.17 -39.93 20.12
N ILE A 121 -25.64 -40.02 18.88
CA ILE A 121 -26.95 -40.59 18.55
C ILE A 121 -26.97 -42.08 18.91
N ASP A 122 -25.95 -42.84 18.53
CA ASP A 122 -25.86 -44.26 18.85
C ASP A 122 -25.84 -44.50 20.36
N ALA A 123 -25.05 -43.71 21.10
CA ALA A 123 -25.02 -43.79 22.56
C ALA A 123 -26.39 -43.44 23.19
N ALA A 124 -27.10 -42.45 22.65
CA ALA A 124 -28.42 -42.06 23.14
C ALA A 124 -29.49 -43.12 22.84
N LEU A 125 -29.42 -43.78 21.67
CA LEU A 125 -30.31 -44.88 21.29
C LEU A 125 -30.12 -46.08 22.23
N HIS A 126 -28.88 -46.52 22.45
CA HIS A 126 -28.60 -47.61 23.39
C HIS A 126 -29.00 -47.28 24.84
N ALA A 127 -28.80 -46.03 25.26
CA ALA A 127 -29.29 -45.57 26.56
C ALA A 127 -30.82 -45.59 26.66
N LEU A 128 -31.53 -45.36 25.56
CA LEU A 128 -33.00 -45.43 25.51
C LEU A 128 -33.50 -46.88 25.51
N GLU A 129 -32.88 -47.76 24.71
CA GLU A 129 -33.19 -49.20 24.66
C GLU A 129 -33.01 -49.85 26.04
N SER A 130 -31.86 -49.64 26.69
CA SER A 130 -31.61 -50.18 28.04
C SER A 130 -32.61 -49.67 29.08
N ARG A 131 -33.04 -48.40 28.98
CA ARG A 131 -34.10 -47.86 29.84
C ARG A 131 -35.46 -48.49 29.58
N LEU A 132 -35.80 -48.78 28.32
CA LEU A 132 -37.04 -49.46 27.96
C LEU A 132 -37.05 -50.89 28.48
N ASP A 133 -35.96 -51.63 28.31
CA ASP A 133 -35.83 -53.00 28.81
C ASP A 133 -35.93 -53.06 30.34
N ALA A 134 -35.29 -52.13 31.04
CA ALA A 134 -35.39 -52.02 32.49
C ALA A 134 -36.85 -51.78 32.94
N LYS A 135 -37.56 -50.83 32.31
CA LYS A 135 -38.97 -50.56 32.61
C LYS A 135 -39.88 -51.75 32.30
N LEU A 136 -39.64 -52.44 31.19
CA LEU A 136 -40.44 -53.59 30.77
C LEU A 136 -40.23 -54.77 31.73
N SER A 137 -38.99 -54.98 32.21
CA SER A 137 -38.69 -55.98 33.23
C SER A 137 -39.36 -55.66 34.57
N ASP A 138 -39.35 -54.39 34.99
CA ASP A 138 -40.01 -53.91 36.20
C ASP A 138 -41.53 -54.15 36.12
N GLN A 139 -42.16 -53.72 35.00
CA GLN A 139 -43.57 -53.95 34.74
C GLN A 139 -43.95 -55.44 34.68
N LYS A 140 -43.14 -56.29 34.03
CA LYS A 140 -43.37 -57.74 34.01
C LYS A 140 -43.34 -58.33 35.43
N THR A 141 -42.38 -57.88 36.25
CA THR A 141 -42.25 -58.34 37.64
C THR A 141 -43.46 -57.93 38.46
N ASP A 142 -43.94 -56.71 38.31
CA ASP A 142 -45.14 -56.23 39.00
C ASP A 142 -46.41 -56.94 38.54
N ILE A 143 -46.60 -57.15 37.23
CA ILE A 143 -47.72 -57.96 36.70
C ILE A 143 -47.66 -59.37 37.28
N LEU A 144 -46.49 -59.99 37.35
CA LEU A 144 -46.34 -61.33 37.93
C LEU A 144 -46.75 -61.35 39.41
N LYS A 145 -46.36 -60.35 40.21
CA LYS A 145 -46.82 -60.22 41.60
C LYS A 145 -48.34 -60.14 41.69
N TRP A 146 -48.99 -59.32 40.85
CA TRP A 146 -50.45 -59.17 40.83
C TRP A 146 -51.18 -60.45 40.37
N VAL A 147 -50.68 -61.13 39.33
CA VAL A 147 -51.27 -62.38 38.82
C VAL A 147 -51.19 -63.48 39.88
N ILE A 148 -50.05 -63.62 40.57
CA ILE A 148 -49.90 -64.59 41.66
C ILE A 148 -50.91 -64.28 42.78
N GLY A 149 -51.05 -63.02 43.18
CA GLY A 149 -52.04 -62.61 44.18
C GLY A 149 -53.48 -62.96 43.77
N LEU A 150 -53.84 -62.73 42.50
CA LEU A 150 -55.17 -63.06 41.98
C LEU A 150 -55.43 -64.57 41.93
N LEU A 151 -54.47 -65.38 41.49
CA LEU A 151 -54.60 -66.84 41.45
C LEU A 151 -54.80 -67.44 42.85
N LEU A 152 -54.07 -66.92 43.85
CA LEU A 152 -54.26 -67.32 45.25
C LEU A 152 -55.65 -66.93 45.77
N ALA A 153 -56.16 -65.75 45.41
CA ALA A 153 -57.52 -65.35 45.77
C ALA A 153 -58.59 -66.25 45.11
N GLN A 154 -58.44 -66.57 43.81
CA GLN A 154 -59.36 -67.45 43.09
C GLN A 154 -59.41 -68.86 43.70
N THR A 155 -58.26 -69.43 44.04
CA THR A 155 -58.20 -70.76 44.68
C THR A 155 -58.88 -70.77 46.05
N ALA A 156 -58.72 -69.70 46.85
CA ALA A 156 -59.43 -69.55 48.12
C ALA A 156 -60.96 -69.49 47.93
N VAL A 157 -61.44 -68.76 46.92
CA VAL A 157 -62.88 -68.68 46.60
C VAL A 157 -63.44 -70.04 46.18
N ILE A 158 -62.75 -70.78 45.31
CA ILE A 158 -63.18 -72.12 44.87
C ILE A 158 -63.24 -73.07 46.07
N ALA A 159 -62.23 -73.06 46.94
CA ALA A 159 -62.20 -73.91 48.14
C ALA A 159 -63.38 -73.60 49.09
N ALA A 160 -63.75 -72.32 49.25
CA ALA A 160 -64.89 -71.91 50.03
C ALA A 160 -66.22 -72.38 49.43
N LEU A 161 -66.38 -72.28 48.10
CA LEU A 161 -67.57 -72.76 47.38
C LEU A 161 -67.75 -74.28 47.48
N VAL A 162 -66.68 -75.06 47.32
CA VAL A 162 -66.72 -76.53 47.45
C VAL A 162 -67.15 -76.98 48.85
N LYS A 163 -66.80 -76.21 49.88
CA LYS A 163 -67.20 -76.52 51.27
C LYS A 163 -68.68 -76.22 51.57
N LEU A 164 -69.35 -75.47 50.68
CA LEU A 164 -70.72 -74.98 50.85
C LEU A 164 -71.75 -75.74 49.99
N LEU A 165 -71.30 -76.54 49.01
CA LEU A 165 -72.08 -77.57 48.30
C LEU A 165 -72.05 -78.89 49.08
#